data_AF-A0A1V9Z9X8-F1
#
_entry.id   AF-A0A1V9Z9X8-F1
#
_cell.length_a   1.000
_cell.length_b   1.000
_cell.length_c   1.000
_cell.angle_alpha   90.00
_cell.angle_beta   90.00
_cell.angle_gamma   90.00
#
_symmetry.space_group_name_H-M   'P 1'
#
loop_
_entity.id
_entity.type
_entity.pdbx_description
1 polymer ?
#
loop_
_entity_poly.entity_id
_entity_poly.type
_entity_poly.pdbx_seq_one_letter_code
_entity_poly.pdbx_strand_id
1 'polypeptide(L)'
;MDAENLCVGCLKDDCENFFTQKIQDCTGVDNGNATTCGELDGSVMRVSGDNYAELNANREKFVSQYIDEFNKKTKSKKFMDIFTDLADNHINDLNHNPSAKEVYDQFFLQYTANTKGYNTVEAAKTGEGVSFVGHSYLPLTNGVGFCDFVWDYSNFNQTWTKNNKMIGPGMQKKDAILRSLIYTQVSISGQALIFVTRTAGINTWFFAEKPCNLLLIAFVFAQIVASIIGYYGFAGYPSDRVAVIGCGGGYLVIAWLWAIVWHFPLDLIKFAVNYVLNTNTYQSTAFNSRINAGHPSMSHARVTQQARSVRASRTVA
;
A
#
# COMPACT_ATOMS: atom_id res chain seq x y z
N MET A 1 -16.29 -1.09 9.54
CA MET A 1 -15.51 -0.76 8.33
C MET A 1 -14.44 0.19 8.81
N ASP A 2 -13.28 -0.30 9.21
CA ASP A 2 -12.21 0.61 9.60
C ASP A 2 -11.52 1.10 8.33
N ALA A 3 -11.26 2.41 8.23
CA ALA A 3 -10.48 3.04 7.16
C ALA A 3 -9.03 2.49 7.03
N GLU A 4 -8.68 1.51 7.86
CA GLU A 4 -7.44 0.75 7.82
C GLU A 4 -7.60 -0.61 7.12
N ASN A 5 -8.81 -1.05 6.75
CA ASN A 5 -8.95 -2.23 5.92
C ASN A 5 -8.37 -1.92 4.55
N LEU A 6 -7.24 -2.56 4.21
CA LEU A 6 -6.64 -2.51 2.87
C LEU A 6 -7.64 -2.87 1.73
N CYS A 7 -8.83 -3.36 2.06
CA CYS A 7 -9.92 -3.58 1.11
C CYS A 7 -10.65 -2.27 0.76
N VAL A 8 -9.98 -1.40 0.00
CA VAL A 8 -10.62 -0.22 -0.62
C VAL A 8 -11.75 -0.64 -1.57
N GLY A 9 -11.64 -1.80 -2.23
CA GLY A 9 -12.73 -2.38 -3.02
C GLY A 9 -13.99 -2.69 -2.20
N CYS A 10 -13.85 -3.25 -0.99
CA CYS A 10 -14.98 -3.48 -0.11
C CYS A 10 -15.66 -2.17 0.32
N LEU A 11 -14.86 -1.12 0.59
CA LEU A 11 -15.39 0.20 0.93
C LEU A 11 -16.11 0.86 -0.24
N LYS A 12 -15.62 0.62 -1.46
CA LYS A 12 -16.28 1.00 -2.71
C LYS A 12 -17.63 0.28 -2.85
N ASP A 13 -17.65 -1.04 -2.75
CA ASP A 13 -18.88 -1.84 -2.88
C ASP A 13 -19.92 -1.44 -1.81
N ASP A 14 -19.49 -1.24 -0.56
CA ASP A 14 -20.38 -0.78 0.51
C ASP A 14 -20.92 0.64 0.26
N CYS A 15 -20.10 1.51 -0.35
CA CYS A 15 -20.53 2.84 -0.78
C CYS A 15 -21.55 2.75 -1.93
N GLU A 16 -21.26 1.96 -2.97
CA GLU A 16 -22.16 1.77 -4.11
C GLU A 16 -23.49 1.19 -3.68
N ASN A 17 -23.48 0.19 -2.78
CA ASN A 17 -24.69 -0.39 -2.21
C ASN A 17 -25.52 0.65 -1.44
N PHE A 18 -24.86 1.50 -0.63
CA PHE A 18 -25.52 2.58 0.09
C PHE A 18 -26.18 3.59 -0.86
N PHE A 19 -25.44 4.10 -1.86
CA PHE A 19 -25.96 5.07 -2.81
C PHE A 19 -27.05 4.47 -3.71
N THR A 20 -26.89 3.21 -4.13
CA THR A 20 -27.91 2.46 -4.86
C THR A 20 -29.21 2.39 -4.07
N GLN A 21 -29.14 2.03 -2.79
CA GLN A 21 -30.32 1.99 -1.93
C GLN A 21 -30.98 3.37 -1.79
N LYS A 22 -30.20 4.43 -1.53
CA LYS A 22 -30.75 5.79 -1.37
C LYS A 22 -31.41 6.34 -2.64
N ILE A 23 -30.81 6.07 -3.80
CA ILE A 23 -31.38 6.49 -5.09
C ILE A 23 -32.63 5.66 -5.42
N GLN A 24 -32.63 4.36 -5.14
CA GLN A 24 -33.82 3.50 -5.29
C GLN A 24 -34.97 3.94 -4.36
N ASP A 25 -34.68 4.27 -3.11
CA ASP A 25 -35.69 4.76 -2.16
C ASP A 25 -36.28 6.10 -2.65
N CYS A 26 -35.42 7.02 -3.10
CA CYS A 26 -35.84 8.33 -3.61
C CYS A 26 -36.70 8.20 -4.88
N THR A 27 -36.32 7.33 -5.82
CA THR A 27 -37.04 7.16 -7.09
C THR A 27 -38.29 6.29 -6.97
N GLY A 28 -38.26 5.27 -6.12
CA GLY A 28 -39.35 4.30 -5.98
C GLY A 28 -40.35 4.62 -4.87
N VAL A 29 -39.89 5.01 -3.69
CA VAL A 29 -40.74 5.16 -2.49
C VAL A 29 -41.25 6.60 -2.35
N ASP A 30 -40.41 7.58 -2.64
CA ASP A 30 -40.75 9.00 -2.50
C ASP A 30 -41.39 9.61 -3.77
N ASN A 31 -41.69 8.79 -4.80
CA ASN A 31 -42.13 9.23 -6.14
C ASN A 31 -41.21 10.30 -6.77
N GLY A 32 -39.93 10.30 -6.40
CA GLY A 32 -38.94 11.24 -6.92
C GLY A 32 -38.60 10.94 -8.38
N ASN A 33 -38.39 12.00 -9.18
CA ASN A 33 -37.90 11.83 -10.53
C ASN A 33 -36.39 11.52 -10.50
N ALA A 34 -35.91 10.72 -11.46
CA ALA A 34 -34.47 10.46 -11.61
C ALA A 34 -33.64 11.76 -11.73
N THR A 35 -34.25 12.84 -12.25
CA THR A 35 -33.63 14.17 -12.34
C THR A 35 -33.39 14.85 -10.98
N THR A 36 -34.19 14.57 -9.96
CA THR A 36 -34.07 15.17 -8.62
C THR A 36 -33.36 14.25 -7.63
N CYS A 37 -33.38 12.94 -7.85
CA CYS A 37 -32.61 11.97 -7.06
C CYS A 37 -31.16 11.83 -7.55
N GLY A 38 -30.92 12.07 -8.84
CA GLY A 38 -29.63 11.94 -9.50
C GLY A 38 -29.29 10.49 -9.88
N GLU A 39 -28.36 10.35 -10.82
CA GLU A 39 -27.87 9.05 -11.30
C GLU A 39 -26.69 8.53 -10.48
N LEU A 40 -26.49 7.21 -10.48
CA LEU A 40 -25.40 6.52 -9.76
C LEU A 40 -24.01 6.86 -10.31
N ASP A 41 -23.93 7.11 -11.62
CA ASP A 41 -22.70 7.53 -12.31
C ASP A 41 -22.32 9.00 -12.01
N GLY A 42 -23.09 9.69 -11.17
CA GLY A 42 -22.88 11.09 -10.83
C GLY A 42 -23.24 12.07 -11.96
N SER A 43 -23.68 11.57 -13.12
CA SER A 43 -24.14 12.40 -14.22
C SER A 43 -25.35 13.24 -13.80
N VAL A 44 -25.51 14.38 -14.47
CA VAL A 44 -26.61 15.31 -14.21
C VAL A 44 -27.32 15.57 -15.51
N MET A 45 -28.57 15.13 -15.60
CA MET A 45 -29.39 15.39 -16.78
C MET A 45 -29.64 16.90 -16.93
N ARG A 46 -29.68 17.38 -18.17
CA ARG A 46 -30.06 18.76 -18.46
C ARG A 46 -31.55 18.93 -18.24
N VAL A 47 -31.90 19.64 -17.18
CA VAL A 47 -33.29 19.99 -16.83
C VAL A 47 -33.56 21.47 -17.12
N SER A 48 -34.80 21.79 -17.49
CA SER A 48 -35.33 23.16 -17.59
C SER A 48 -36.05 23.53 -16.28
N GLY A 49 -35.57 24.54 -15.55
CA GLY A 49 -36.17 25.02 -14.28
C GLY A 49 -35.38 24.66 -13.01
N ASP A 50 -35.86 25.13 -11.85
CA ASP A 50 -35.21 25.14 -10.51
C ASP A 50 -34.91 23.76 -9.89
N ASN A 51 -35.06 22.67 -10.63
CA ASN A 51 -34.92 21.28 -10.15
C ASN A 51 -33.49 20.93 -9.68
N TYR A 52 -32.47 21.71 -10.07
CA TYR A 52 -31.09 21.53 -9.59
C TYR A 52 -30.95 21.82 -8.09
N ALA A 53 -31.81 22.67 -7.52
CA ALA A 53 -31.79 22.95 -6.08
C ALA A 53 -32.23 21.74 -5.25
N GLU A 54 -33.21 20.98 -5.75
CA GLU A 54 -33.68 19.75 -5.12
C GLU A 54 -32.66 18.62 -5.27
N LEU A 55 -32.04 18.49 -6.45
CA LEU A 55 -30.93 17.56 -6.69
C LEU A 55 -29.76 17.82 -5.73
N ASN A 56 -29.39 19.09 -5.54
CA ASN A 56 -28.34 19.49 -4.61
C ASN A 56 -28.68 19.06 -3.17
N ALA A 57 -29.89 19.38 -2.70
CA ALA A 57 -30.34 19.01 -1.36
C ALA A 57 -30.34 17.49 -1.14
N ASN A 58 -30.78 16.71 -2.13
CA ASN A 58 -30.79 15.25 -2.05
C ASN A 58 -29.37 14.66 -2.04
N ARG A 59 -28.48 15.09 -2.95
CA ARG A 59 -27.09 14.61 -2.99
C ARG A 59 -26.30 15.00 -1.74
N GLU A 60 -26.48 16.21 -1.22
CA GLU A 60 -25.89 16.65 0.05
C GLU A 60 -26.40 15.81 1.24
N LYS A 61 -27.69 15.50 1.26
CA LYS A 61 -28.29 14.59 2.26
C LYS A 61 -27.74 13.17 2.14
N PHE A 62 -27.57 12.62 0.94
CA PHE A 62 -27.04 11.26 0.77
C PHE A 62 -25.57 11.17 1.19
N VAL A 63 -24.75 12.15 0.80
CA VAL A 63 -23.33 12.20 1.21
C VAL A 63 -23.19 12.38 2.72
N SER A 64 -23.95 13.27 3.34
CA SER A 64 -23.91 13.45 4.81
C SER A 64 -24.34 12.19 5.56
N GLN A 65 -25.41 11.51 5.11
CA GLN A 65 -25.84 10.23 5.68
C GLN A 65 -24.77 9.15 5.52
N TYR A 66 -24.11 9.07 4.35
CA TYR A 66 -23.01 8.14 4.13
C TYR A 66 -21.85 8.40 5.08
N ILE A 67 -21.44 9.66 5.25
CA ILE A 67 -20.38 10.06 6.17
C ILE A 67 -20.73 9.68 7.61
N ASP A 68 -21.98 9.89 8.03
CA ASP A 68 -22.45 9.51 9.36
C ASP A 68 -22.45 7.98 9.57
N GLU A 69 -22.90 7.21 8.58
CA GLU A 69 -22.83 5.75 8.63
C GLU A 69 -21.39 5.25 8.66
N PHE A 70 -20.52 5.86 7.85
CA PHE A 70 -19.09 5.55 7.84
C PHE A 70 -18.46 5.80 9.21
N ASN A 71 -18.75 6.95 9.82
CA ASN A 71 -18.25 7.31 11.15
C ASN A 71 -18.79 6.39 12.25
N LYS A 72 -20.03 5.90 12.14
CA LYS A 72 -20.62 4.92 13.08
C LYS A 72 -20.00 3.53 12.93
N LYS A 73 -19.67 3.12 11.69
CA LYS A 73 -19.10 1.81 11.38
C LYS A 73 -17.58 1.75 11.64
N THR A 74 -16.92 2.89 11.81
CA THR A 74 -15.47 2.99 12.06
C THR A 74 -15.20 3.16 13.56
N LYS A 75 -14.20 2.46 14.10
CA LYS A 75 -13.90 2.47 15.55
C LYS A 75 -12.97 3.60 15.97
N SER A 76 -12.04 4.01 15.11
CA SER A 76 -10.95 4.92 15.50
C SER A 76 -10.79 6.16 14.64
N LYS A 77 -11.19 6.13 13.36
CA LYS A 77 -10.97 7.21 12.39
C LYS A 77 -12.29 7.70 11.83
N LYS A 78 -12.39 9.00 11.53
CA LYS A 78 -13.54 9.58 10.86
C LYS A 78 -13.31 9.64 9.35
N PHE A 79 -14.38 9.84 8.59
CA PHE A 79 -14.29 10.02 7.14
C PHE A 79 -13.32 11.14 6.74
N MET A 80 -13.34 12.27 7.47
CA MET A 80 -12.47 13.41 7.19
C MET A 80 -10.98 13.09 7.40
N ASP A 81 -10.66 12.08 8.21
CA ASP A 81 -9.26 11.66 8.41
C ASP A 81 -8.69 11.01 7.15
N ILE A 82 -9.52 10.59 6.18
CA ILE A 82 -9.02 10.05 4.90
C ILE A 82 -8.17 11.10 4.18
N PHE A 83 -8.47 12.39 4.35
CA PHE A 83 -7.79 13.49 3.68
C PHE A 83 -6.49 13.95 4.34
N THR A 84 -6.16 13.43 5.53
CA THR A 84 -4.95 13.82 6.25
C THR A 84 -3.72 13.07 5.72
N ASP A 85 -2.56 13.72 5.78
CA ASP A 85 -1.26 13.15 5.42
C ASP A 85 -1.18 12.60 3.98
N LEU A 86 -2.03 13.13 3.09
CA LEU A 86 -2.01 12.82 1.66
C LEU A 86 -1.07 13.76 0.91
N ALA A 87 -0.49 13.27 -0.18
CA ALA A 87 0.28 14.10 -1.11
C ALA A 87 -0.63 15.03 -1.90
N ASP A 88 -0.16 16.24 -2.17
CA ASP A 88 -0.90 17.24 -2.93
C ASP A 88 -1.12 16.78 -4.38
N ASN A 89 -2.23 17.23 -4.96
CA ASN A 89 -2.56 16.92 -6.34
C ASN A 89 -1.89 17.92 -7.27
N HIS A 90 -1.21 17.40 -8.30
CA HIS A 90 -0.63 18.25 -9.35
C HIS A 90 -1.64 18.44 -10.49
N ILE A 91 -1.99 19.69 -10.76
CA ILE A 91 -2.93 20.09 -11.80
C ILE A 91 -2.17 20.92 -12.83
N ASN A 92 -2.19 20.51 -14.11
CA ASN A 92 -1.28 21.04 -15.14
C ASN A 92 -1.37 22.57 -15.33
N ASP A 93 -2.56 23.14 -15.16
CA ASP A 93 -2.85 24.56 -15.44
C ASP A 93 -2.97 25.41 -14.16
N LEU A 94 -2.55 24.87 -13.01
CA LEU A 94 -2.68 25.54 -11.72
C LEU A 94 -1.30 25.89 -11.14
N ASN A 95 -1.13 27.16 -10.74
CA ASN A 95 0.14 27.68 -10.17
C ASN A 95 0.46 27.15 -8.76
N HIS A 96 -0.41 26.31 -8.18
CA HIS A 96 -0.21 25.64 -6.90
C HIS A 96 -0.73 24.21 -6.97
N ASN A 97 -0.25 23.34 -6.07
CA ASN A 97 -0.75 21.98 -5.92
C ASN A 97 -1.83 21.96 -4.82
N PRO A 98 -3.12 21.78 -5.15
CA PRO A 98 -4.16 21.73 -4.14
C PRO A 98 -4.07 20.44 -3.31
N SER A 99 -4.41 20.58 -2.04
CA SER A 99 -4.56 19.47 -1.12
C SER A 99 -5.67 18.53 -1.58
N ALA A 100 -5.61 17.25 -1.17
CA ALA A 100 -6.67 16.28 -1.45
C ALA A 100 -8.05 16.72 -0.92
N LYS A 101 -8.08 17.52 0.15
CA LYS A 101 -9.31 18.09 0.69
C LYS A 101 -9.90 19.16 -0.23
N GLU A 102 -9.08 20.09 -0.74
CA GLU A 102 -9.56 21.12 -1.67
C GLU A 102 -10.10 20.51 -2.96
N VAL A 103 -9.44 19.45 -3.45
CA VAL A 103 -9.91 18.67 -4.60
C VAL A 103 -11.26 17.99 -4.31
N TYR A 104 -11.44 17.44 -3.10
CA TYR A 104 -12.72 16.90 -2.67
C TYR A 104 -13.81 17.96 -2.56
N ASP A 105 -13.50 19.13 -1.97
CA ASP A 105 -14.47 20.21 -1.83
C ASP A 105 -14.94 20.71 -3.20
N GLN A 106 -14.02 20.82 -4.17
CA GLN A 106 -14.36 21.15 -5.56
C GLN A 106 -15.20 20.05 -6.23
N PHE A 107 -14.79 18.78 -6.09
CA PHE A 107 -15.56 17.64 -6.61
C PHE A 107 -16.97 17.59 -6.02
N PHE A 108 -17.10 17.80 -4.71
CA PHE A 108 -18.37 17.77 -4.00
C PHE A 108 -19.33 18.84 -4.53
N LEU A 109 -18.85 20.07 -4.76
CA LEU A 109 -19.65 21.14 -5.37
C LEU A 109 -20.16 20.77 -6.77
N GLN A 110 -19.32 20.14 -7.59
CA GLN A 110 -19.70 19.70 -8.94
C GLN A 110 -20.66 18.51 -8.89
N TYR A 111 -20.39 17.53 -8.03
CA TYR A 111 -21.21 16.35 -7.84
C TYR A 111 -22.61 16.71 -7.33
N THR A 112 -22.74 17.65 -6.39
CA THR A 112 -24.06 18.09 -5.90
C THR A 112 -24.76 19.07 -6.85
N ALA A 113 -24.17 19.45 -7.98
CA ALA A 113 -24.69 20.48 -8.88
C ALA A 113 -25.01 21.78 -8.10
N ASN A 114 -24.07 22.21 -7.25
CA ASN A 114 -24.33 23.29 -6.31
C ASN A 114 -24.76 24.58 -7.04
N THR A 115 -25.88 25.13 -6.57
CA THR A 115 -26.50 26.38 -7.04
C THR A 115 -26.35 27.53 -6.04
N LYS A 116 -25.89 27.27 -4.80
CA LYS A 116 -25.72 28.27 -3.75
C LYS A 116 -24.27 28.76 -3.71
N GLY A 117 -24.02 30.03 -3.99
CA GLY A 117 -22.68 30.61 -4.05
C GLY A 117 -22.05 30.40 -5.42
N TYR A 118 -20.98 29.59 -5.52
CA TYR A 118 -20.39 29.24 -6.81
C TYR A 118 -21.33 28.30 -7.57
N ASN A 119 -21.99 28.83 -8.61
CA ASN A 119 -22.96 28.11 -9.41
C ASN A 119 -22.26 27.21 -10.44
N THR A 120 -22.05 25.96 -10.05
CA THR A 120 -21.39 24.95 -10.90
C THR A 120 -22.18 24.65 -12.17
N VAL A 121 -23.52 24.75 -12.09
CA VAL A 121 -24.42 24.53 -13.23
C VAL A 121 -24.22 25.60 -14.31
N GLU A 122 -24.01 26.85 -13.91
CA GLU A 122 -23.74 27.95 -14.84
C GLU A 122 -22.34 27.84 -15.45
N ALA A 123 -21.33 27.52 -14.63
CA ALA A 123 -19.96 27.28 -15.11
C ALA A 123 -19.89 26.10 -16.10
N ALA A 124 -20.70 25.06 -15.91
CA ALA A 124 -20.77 23.93 -16.84
C ALA A 124 -21.43 24.32 -18.18
N LYS A 125 -22.36 25.29 -18.21
CA LYS A 125 -22.94 25.78 -19.47
C LYS A 125 -21.95 26.57 -20.31
N THR A 126 -20.99 27.24 -19.69
CA THR A 126 -19.93 27.99 -20.38
C THR A 126 -18.77 27.11 -20.83
N GLY A 127 -18.77 25.81 -20.50
CA GLY A 127 -17.79 24.83 -20.94
C GLY A 127 -16.46 24.89 -20.18
N GLU A 128 -16.44 25.44 -18.97
CA GLU A 128 -15.23 25.48 -18.15
C GLU A 128 -14.95 24.10 -17.50
N GLY A 129 -13.83 23.46 -17.87
CA GLY A 129 -13.23 22.35 -17.11
C GLY A 129 -13.66 20.92 -17.45
N VAL A 130 -14.39 20.71 -18.54
CA VAL A 130 -14.97 19.41 -18.93
C VAL A 130 -15.17 19.29 -20.44
N SER A 131 -15.03 18.09 -21.00
CA SER A 131 -15.39 17.83 -22.41
C SER A 131 -16.89 17.58 -22.54
N PHE A 132 -17.55 18.20 -23.52
CA PHE A 132 -18.98 17.95 -23.77
C PHE A 132 -19.20 16.50 -24.23
N VAL A 133 -19.82 15.69 -23.38
CA VAL A 133 -20.27 14.34 -23.74
C VAL A 133 -21.71 14.46 -24.22
N GLY A 134 -21.91 14.44 -25.53
CA GLY A 134 -23.22 14.67 -26.13
C GLY A 134 -24.21 13.56 -25.82
N HIS A 135 -25.05 13.72 -24.79
CA HIS A 135 -26.25 12.92 -24.49
C HIS A 135 -27.25 13.68 -23.59
N SER A 136 -27.44 14.99 -23.80
CA SER A 136 -28.33 15.84 -22.97
C SER A 136 -27.99 15.89 -21.48
N TYR A 137 -26.76 15.53 -21.09
CA TYR A 137 -26.23 15.75 -19.75
C TYR A 137 -25.53 17.10 -19.65
N LEU A 138 -25.54 17.68 -18.46
CA LEU A 138 -24.70 18.82 -18.11
C LEU A 138 -23.35 18.27 -17.63
N PRO A 139 -22.23 18.65 -18.27
CA PRO A 139 -20.91 18.12 -17.91
C PRO A 139 -20.39 18.83 -16.65
N LEU A 140 -20.94 18.49 -15.48
CA LEU A 140 -20.45 19.01 -14.19
C LEU A 140 -19.24 18.21 -13.70
N THR A 141 -19.33 16.90 -13.89
CA THR A 141 -18.27 15.92 -13.71
C THR A 141 -18.15 15.13 -15.01
N ASN A 142 -17.02 14.47 -15.27
CA ASN A 142 -16.87 13.58 -16.43
C ASN A 142 -17.65 12.25 -16.27
N GLY A 143 -18.85 12.28 -15.67
CA GLY A 143 -19.65 11.08 -15.36
C GLY A 143 -19.04 10.24 -14.25
N VAL A 144 -18.58 10.90 -13.18
CA VAL A 144 -17.95 10.24 -12.03
C VAL A 144 -18.89 10.28 -10.83
N GLY A 145 -19.20 9.10 -10.28
CA GLY A 145 -19.94 8.93 -9.04
C GLY A 145 -19.11 9.24 -7.80
N PHE A 146 -19.78 9.52 -6.67
CA PHE A 146 -19.11 9.82 -5.40
C PHE A 146 -18.20 8.68 -4.93
N CYS A 147 -18.68 7.43 -5.03
CA CYS A 147 -17.92 6.26 -4.57
C CYS A 147 -16.67 6.01 -5.41
N ASP A 148 -16.76 6.17 -6.74
CA ASP A 148 -15.61 6.08 -7.64
C ASP A 148 -14.57 7.17 -7.34
N PHE A 149 -15.01 8.39 -7.04
CA PHE A 149 -14.09 9.47 -6.68
C PHE A 149 -13.32 9.17 -5.39
N VAL A 150 -14.01 8.74 -4.33
CA VAL A 150 -13.40 8.54 -3.02
C VAL A 150 -12.53 7.29 -2.98
N TRP A 151 -13.01 6.18 -3.54
CA TRP A 151 -12.44 4.85 -3.35
C TRP A 151 -11.74 4.26 -4.58
N ASP A 152 -11.82 4.89 -5.76
CA ASP A 152 -11.20 4.35 -6.98
C ASP A 152 -10.34 5.40 -7.71
N TYR A 153 -9.81 5.03 -8.87
CA TYR A 153 -9.19 5.93 -9.81
C TYR A 153 -10.28 6.62 -10.63
N SER A 154 -10.53 7.90 -10.34
CA SER A 154 -11.56 8.67 -11.01
C SER A 154 -10.99 9.73 -11.95
N ASN A 155 -11.77 10.14 -12.93
CA ASN A 155 -11.37 11.09 -13.97
C ASN A 155 -12.24 12.35 -13.96
N PHE A 156 -12.67 12.83 -12.79
CA PHE A 156 -13.65 13.93 -12.69
C PHE A 156 -13.15 15.24 -13.33
N ASN A 157 -11.85 15.36 -13.61
CA ASN A 157 -11.22 16.47 -14.31
C ASN A 157 -10.22 15.99 -15.39
N GLN A 158 -10.73 15.48 -16.52
CA GLN A 158 -9.91 14.91 -17.59
C GLN A 158 -8.94 15.93 -18.22
N THR A 159 -9.27 17.23 -18.21
CA THR A 159 -8.44 18.26 -18.86
C THR A 159 -7.18 18.57 -18.08
N TRP A 160 -7.22 18.52 -16.74
CA TRP A 160 -6.11 19.00 -15.91
C TRP A 160 -5.34 17.92 -15.16
N THR A 161 -5.72 16.64 -15.32
CA THR A 161 -5.17 15.52 -14.53
C THR A 161 -4.28 14.61 -15.38
N LYS A 162 -3.13 14.20 -14.83
CA LYS A 162 -2.14 13.39 -15.57
C LYS A 162 -2.74 12.03 -15.97
N ASN A 163 -2.66 11.69 -17.26
CA ASN A 163 -3.20 10.44 -17.83
C ASN A 163 -4.71 10.23 -17.61
N ASN A 164 -5.49 11.31 -17.42
CA ASN A 164 -6.94 11.26 -17.22
C ASN A 164 -7.38 10.39 -16.03
N LYS A 165 -6.54 10.16 -15.02
CA LYS A 165 -6.86 9.36 -13.83
C LYS A 165 -6.24 9.97 -12.57
N MET A 166 -7.09 10.54 -11.73
CA MET A 166 -6.77 10.96 -10.37
C MET A 166 -6.88 9.76 -9.44
N ILE A 167 -6.02 9.69 -8.44
CA ILE A 167 -6.11 8.67 -7.40
C ILE A 167 -7.08 9.19 -6.35
N GLY A 168 -8.16 8.44 -6.07
CA GLY A 168 -9.06 8.80 -4.98
C GLY A 168 -8.35 8.86 -3.63
N PRO A 169 -8.80 9.72 -2.70
CA PRO A 169 -8.16 9.92 -1.40
C PRO A 169 -8.08 8.61 -0.57
N GLY A 170 -9.10 7.74 -0.66
CA GLY A 170 -9.10 6.43 -0.01
C GLY A 170 -8.05 5.47 -0.60
N MET A 171 -7.92 5.47 -1.93
CA MET A 171 -6.92 4.66 -2.64
C MET A 171 -5.49 5.11 -2.32
N GLN A 172 -5.25 6.43 -2.33
CA GLN A 172 -3.94 7.01 -1.99
C GLN A 172 -3.52 6.67 -0.56
N LYS A 173 -4.45 6.76 0.40
CA LYS A 173 -4.21 6.39 1.80
C LYS A 173 -3.88 4.90 1.95
N LYS A 174 -4.61 4.03 1.26
CA LYS A 174 -4.31 2.59 1.23
C LYS A 174 -2.90 2.33 0.72
N ASP A 175 -2.51 2.94 -0.40
CA ASP A 175 -1.19 2.71 -0.99
C ASP A 175 -0.06 3.15 -0.06
N ALA A 176 -0.24 4.25 0.64
CA ALA A 176 0.72 4.72 1.65
C ALA A 176 0.84 3.78 2.86
N ILE A 177 -0.29 3.27 3.37
CA ILE A 177 -0.34 2.28 4.46
C ILE A 177 0.25 0.93 4.03
N LEU A 178 -0.01 0.49 2.80
CA LEU A 178 0.53 -0.76 2.26
C LEU A 178 2.06 -0.69 2.14
N ARG A 179 2.61 0.46 1.77
CA ARG A 179 4.07 0.64 1.69
C ARG A 179 4.74 0.55 3.05
N SER A 180 4.16 1.12 4.10
CA SER A 180 4.70 0.98 5.45
C SER A 180 4.59 -0.46 5.97
N LEU A 181 3.48 -1.16 5.66
CA LEU A 181 3.34 -2.59 5.95
C LEU A 181 4.45 -3.43 5.29
N ILE A 182 4.67 -3.22 3.98
CA ILE A 182 5.70 -3.93 3.23
C ILE A 182 7.08 -3.59 3.79
N TYR A 183 7.36 -2.32 4.08
CA TYR A 183 8.62 -1.91 4.73
C TYR A 183 8.86 -2.67 6.04
N THR A 184 7.86 -2.70 6.93
CA THR A 184 7.96 -3.40 8.22
C THR A 184 8.16 -4.90 8.03
N GLN A 185 7.41 -5.53 7.11
CA GLN A 185 7.54 -6.95 6.81
C GLN A 185 8.92 -7.30 6.24
N VAL A 186 9.41 -6.54 5.26
CA VAL A 186 10.73 -6.75 4.63
C VAL A 186 11.83 -6.50 5.65
N SER A 187 11.68 -5.52 6.54
CA SER A 187 12.64 -5.24 7.61
C SER A 187 12.75 -6.38 8.62
N ILE A 188 11.61 -6.90 9.12
CA ILE A 188 11.61 -8.01 10.10
C ILE A 188 12.17 -9.28 9.46
N SER A 189 11.64 -9.67 8.30
CA SER A 189 12.07 -10.90 7.62
C SER A 189 13.51 -10.84 7.14
N GLY A 190 13.94 -9.72 6.53
CA GLY A 190 15.30 -9.52 6.04
C GLY A 190 16.36 -9.58 7.13
N GLN A 191 16.11 -8.93 8.27
CA GLN A 191 17.05 -8.98 9.40
C GLN A 191 17.06 -10.35 10.08
N ALA A 192 15.89 -11.00 10.17
CA ALA A 192 15.80 -12.35 10.69
C ALA A 192 16.51 -13.38 9.79
N LEU A 193 16.69 -13.13 8.49
CA LEU A 193 17.43 -14.06 7.61
C LEU A 193 18.92 -14.21 7.97
N ILE A 194 19.54 -13.22 8.62
CA ILE A 194 20.95 -13.28 9.06
C ILE A 194 21.20 -14.47 9.98
N PHE A 195 20.20 -14.73 10.82
CA PHE A 195 20.18 -15.81 11.77
C PHE A 195 20.15 -17.18 11.07
N VAL A 196 19.21 -17.40 10.15
CA VAL A 196 19.10 -18.64 9.36
C VAL A 196 20.37 -18.90 8.55
N THR A 197 20.87 -17.87 7.85
CA THR A 197 22.04 -18.00 6.97
C THR A 197 23.35 -18.26 7.71
N ARG A 198 23.52 -17.75 8.94
CA ARG A 198 24.71 -18.06 9.75
C ARG A 198 24.86 -19.57 10.02
N THR A 199 23.75 -20.27 10.22
CA THR A 199 23.77 -21.72 10.52
C THR A 199 23.79 -22.58 9.26
N ALA A 200 23.92 -21.99 8.06
CA ALA A 200 23.85 -22.68 6.77
C ALA A 200 24.84 -23.84 6.59
N GLY A 201 25.91 -23.96 7.38
CA GLY A 201 26.85 -25.09 7.28
C GLY A 201 26.51 -26.32 8.13
N ILE A 202 25.56 -26.19 9.07
CA ILE A 202 25.27 -27.21 10.08
C ILE A 202 23.78 -27.55 9.93
N ASN A 203 23.42 -28.84 9.86
CA ASN A 203 22.02 -29.31 9.83
C ASN A 203 21.30 -29.10 11.17
N THR A 204 21.61 -28.01 11.86
CA THR A 204 21.01 -27.54 13.09
C THR A 204 19.93 -26.52 12.78
N TRP A 205 18.87 -26.54 13.59
CA TRP A 205 17.85 -25.50 13.60
C TRP A 205 18.52 -24.18 13.99
N PHE A 206 18.11 -23.06 13.39
CA PHE A 206 18.56 -21.72 13.76
C PHE A 206 18.59 -21.44 15.29
N PHE A 207 17.67 -22.00 16.09
CA PHE A 207 17.67 -21.84 17.56
C PHE A 207 18.74 -22.63 18.33
N ALA A 208 19.39 -23.62 17.72
CA ALA A 208 20.28 -24.53 18.42
C ALA A 208 21.68 -23.94 18.69
N GLU A 209 22.10 -22.94 17.92
CA GLU A 209 23.40 -22.28 18.10
C GLU A 209 23.23 -20.85 18.59
N LYS A 210 23.77 -20.56 19.77
CA LYS A 210 23.67 -19.23 20.36
C LYS A 210 24.39 -18.20 19.46
N PRO A 211 23.67 -17.19 18.93
CA PRO A 211 24.31 -16.11 18.21
C PRO A 211 25.17 -15.24 19.13
N CYS A 212 26.10 -14.48 18.56
CA CYS A 212 26.90 -13.53 19.34
C CYS A 212 25.96 -12.50 19.98
N ASN A 213 26.14 -12.20 21.27
CA ASN A 213 25.29 -11.25 22.01
C ASN A 213 25.19 -9.89 21.31
N LEU A 214 26.27 -9.43 20.66
CA LEU A 214 26.29 -8.18 19.90
C LEU A 214 25.28 -8.19 18.74
N LEU A 215 25.15 -9.31 18.04
CA LEU A 215 24.24 -9.45 16.89
C LEU A 215 22.78 -9.46 17.35
N LEU A 216 22.49 -10.10 18.50
CA LEU A 216 21.15 -10.06 19.11
C LEU A 216 20.75 -8.64 19.52
N ILE A 217 21.66 -7.91 20.18
CA ILE A 217 21.39 -6.52 20.60
C ILE A 217 21.14 -5.62 19.38
N ALA A 218 21.99 -5.75 18.35
CA ALA A 218 21.82 -4.99 17.11
C ALA A 218 20.48 -5.29 16.43
N PHE A 219 20.06 -6.55 16.38
CA PHE A 219 18.77 -6.95 15.85
C PHE A 219 17.61 -6.32 16.63
N VAL A 220 17.61 -6.43 17.96
CA VAL A 220 16.54 -5.86 18.80
C VAL A 220 16.44 -4.36 18.60
N PHE A 221 17.57 -3.64 18.58
CA PHE A 221 17.57 -2.20 18.35
C PHE A 221 17.00 -1.83 16.97
N ALA A 222 17.46 -2.51 15.91
CA ALA A 222 16.97 -2.27 14.55
C ALA A 222 15.46 -2.54 14.43
N GLN A 223 14.97 -3.60 15.08
CA GLN A 223 13.54 -3.94 15.05
C GLN A 223 12.67 -2.98 15.86
N ILE A 224 13.17 -2.44 16.97
CA ILE A 224 12.47 -1.39 17.72
C ILE A 224 12.31 -0.16 16.82
N VAL A 225 13.40 0.31 16.20
CA VAL A 225 13.36 1.48 15.30
C VAL A 225 12.44 1.22 14.09
N ALA A 226 12.53 0.05 13.46
CA ALA A 226 11.68 -0.30 12.33
C ALA A 226 10.19 -0.40 12.72
N SER A 227 9.89 -0.91 13.92
CA SER A 227 8.52 -0.99 14.43
C SER A 227 7.95 0.40 14.76
N ILE A 228 8.76 1.31 15.29
CA ILE A 228 8.35 2.71 15.52
C ILE A 228 8.03 3.40 14.18
N ILE A 229 8.90 3.25 13.18
CA ILE A 229 8.70 3.82 11.84
C ILE A 229 7.46 3.20 11.18
N GLY A 230 7.27 1.88 11.30
CA GLY A 230 6.09 1.20 10.76
C GLY A 230 4.78 1.61 11.43
N TYR A 231 4.82 1.84 12.75
CA TYR A 231 3.65 2.21 13.55
C TYR A 231 3.20 3.65 13.29
N TYR A 232 4.12 4.60 13.43
CA TYR A 232 3.80 6.04 13.33
C TYR A 232 3.90 6.57 11.90
N GLY A 233 4.77 5.98 11.07
CA GLY A 233 5.12 6.55 9.76
C GLY A 233 5.78 7.92 9.89
N PHE A 234 5.85 8.63 8.77
CA PHE A 234 6.39 10.00 8.73
C PHE A 234 5.29 11.05 8.59
N ALA A 235 4.04 10.73 8.98
CA ALA A 235 2.88 11.63 8.85
C ALA A 235 2.81 12.31 7.46
N GLY A 236 3.10 11.55 6.39
CA GLY A 236 3.08 12.07 5.03
C GLY A 236 4.33 12.84 4.56
N TYR A 237 5.41 12.91 5.36
CA TYR A 237 6.66 13.59 4.96
C TYR A 237 7.61 12.66 4.17
N PRO A 238 8.12 13.05 2.98
CA PRO A 238 7.78 14.22 2.16
C PRO A 238 6.50 14.01 1.34
N SER A 239 5.77 15.10 1.08
CA SER A 239 4.50 15.20 0.33
C SER A 239 4.59 14.80 -1.16
N ASP A 240 5.53 13.94 -1.50
CA ASP A 240 5.67 13.34 -2.82
C ASP A 240 4.85 12.04 -2.89
N ARG A 241 4.77 11.42 -4.07
CA ARG A 241 4.03 10.15 -4.31
C ARG A 241 4.47 8.97 -3.43
N VAL A 242 5.41 9.18 -2.51
CA VAL A 242 6.02 8.25 -1.55
C VAL A 242 5.73 8.66 -0.10
N ALA A 243 4.52 9.15 0.16
CA ALA A 243 4.02 9.32 1.52
C ALA A 243 4.06 7.98 2.28
N VAL A 244 4.72 7.96 3.44
CA VAL A 244 4.76 6.81 4.35
C VAL A 244 3.82 7.12 5.52
N ILE A 245 2.61 6.54 5.45
CA ILE A 245 1.63 6.62 6.53
C ILE A 245 1.80 5.37 7.41
N GLY A 246 1.78 5.55 8.73
CA GLY A 246 1.90 4.46 9.68
C GLY A 246 0.83 3.39 9.44
N CYS A 247 1.24 2.12 9.45
CA CYS A 247 0.34 1.00 9.23
C CYS A 247 -0.59 0.73 10.43
N GLY A 248 -0.30 1.34 11.58
CA GLY A 248 -1.05 1.14 12.82
C GLY A 248 -0.64 -0.12 13.57
N GLY A 249 -1.12 -0.25 14.81
CA GLY A 249 -0.72 -1.31 15.73
C GLY A 249 -1.22 -2.70 15.33
N GLY A 250 -2.45 -2.79 14.82
CA GLY A 250 -3.04 -4.08 14.43
C GLY A 250 -2.23 -4.78 13.33
N TYR A 251 -1.91 -4.03 12.27
CA TYR A 251 -1.12 -4.55 11.16
C TYR A 251 0.35 -4.79 11.50
N LEU A 252 0.94 -3.98 12.39
CA LEU A 252 2.29 -4.23 12.90
C LEU A 252 2.38 -5.60 13.57
N VAL A 253 1.41 -5.94 14.43
CA VAL A 253 1.36 -7.25 15.10
C VAL A 253 1.17 -8.38 14.09
N ILE A 254 0.29 -8.19 13.10
CA ILE A 254 0.10 -9.17 12.01
C ILE A 254 1.41 -9.38 11.24
N ALA A 255 2.15 -8.32 10.90
CA ALA A 255 3.44 -8.43 10.22
C ALA A 255 4.48 -9.22 11.03
N TRP A 256 4.53 -9.01 12.36
CA TRP A 256 5.38 -9.78 13.27
C TRP A 256 5.02 -11.27 13.31
N LEU A 257 3.74 -11.58 13.51
CA LEU A 257 3.26 -12.97 13.53
C LEU A 257 3.53 -13.66 12.19
N TRP A 258 3.25 -12.99 11.07
CA TRP A 258 3.52 -13.49 9.74
C TRP A 258 5.02 -13.78 9.53
N ALA A 259 5.89 -12.87 9.94
CA ALA A 259 7.33 -13.07 9.83
C ALA A 259 7.83 -14.28 10.64
N ILE A 260 7.32 -14.48 11.86
CA ILE A 260 7.67 -15.63 12.71
C ILE A 260 7.21 -16.94 12.06
N VAL A 261 5.96 -17.00 11.60
CA VAL A 261 5.38 -18.21 10.95
C VAL A 261 6.20 -18.61 9.72
N TRP A 262 6.58 -17.66 8.87
CA TRP A 262 7.39 -17.93 7.68
C TRP A 262 8.86 -18.23 7.97
N HIS A 263 9.35 -17.93 9.18
CA HIS A 263 10.72 -18.23 9.55
C HIS A 263 10.97 -19.72 9.77
N PHE A 264 9.97 -20.45 10.25
CA PHE A 264 10.10 -21.89 10.49
C PHE A 264 10.33 -22.71 9.20
N PRO A 265 9.56 -22.52 8.11
CA PRO A 265 9.83 -23.21 6.84
C PRO A 265 11.18 -22.86 6.20
N LEU A 266 11.73 -21.67 6.45
CA LEU A 266 13.01 -21.25 5.86
C LEU A 266 14.17 -22.15 6.29
N ASP A 267 14.15 -22.69 7.51
CA ASP A 267 15.13 -23.68 7.97
C ASP A 267 15.00 -25.04 7.25
N LEU A 268 13.76 -25.45 6.91
CA LEU A 268 13.54 -26.67 6.13
C LEU A 268 14.08 -26.51 4.70
N ILE A 269 13.87 -25.33 4.09
CA ILE A 269 14.42 -25.00 2.77
C ILE A 269 15.94 -25.03 2.82
N LYS A 270 16.55 -24.48 3.86
CA LYS A 270 18.00 -24.56 4.09
C LYS A 270 18.49 -26.01 4.09
N PHE A 271 17.84 -26.93 4.83
CA PHE A 271 18.25 -28.34 4.85
C PHE A 271 18.12 -29.01 3.48
N ALA A 272 17.04 -28.73 2.75
CA ALA A 272 16.84 -29.24 1.40
C ALA A 272 17.95 -28.76 0.45
N VAL A 273 18.27 -27.46 0.46
CA VAL A 273 19.33 -26.88 -0.39
C VAL A 273 20.70 -27.45 -0.02
N ASN A 274 21.03 -27.55 1.26
CA ASN A 274 22.29 -28.16 1.70
C ASN A 274 22.42 -29.62 1.32
N TYR A 275 21.33 -30.40 1.40
CA TYR A 275 21.33 -31.79 0.96
C TYR A 275 21.63 -31.89 -0.54
N VAL A 276 21.01 -31.04 -1.36
CA VAL A 276 21.22 -30.97 -2.82
C VAL A 276 22.62 -30.47 -3.18
N LEU A 277 23.19 -29.52 -2.44
CA LEU A 277 24.54 -29.03 -2.70
C LEU A 277 25.61 -30.03 -2.24
N ASN A 278 25.43 -30.66 -1.08
CA ASN A 278 26.38 -31.65 -0.56
C ASN A 278 26.36 -32.98 -1.32
N THR A 279 25.21 -33.42 -1.86
CA THR A 279 25.16 -34.63 -2.69
C THR A 279 26.02 -34.50 -3.96
N ASN A 280 26.15 -33.28 -4.52
CA ASN A 280 26.93 -33.00 -5.72
C ASN A 280 28.43 -32.74 -5.45
N THR A 281 28.83 -32.29 -4.26
CA THR A 281 30.26 -32.06 -3.92
C THR A 281 31.03 -33.35 -3.61
N TYR A 282 30.37 -34.45 -3.24
CA TYR A 282 31.01 -35.77 -3.16
C TYR A 282 31.36 -36.36 -4.54
N GLN A 283 30.69 -35.93 -5.62
CA GLN A 283 31.06 -36.34 -6.99
C GLN A 283 32.35 -35.64 -7.46
N SER A 284 32.59 -34.38 -7.08
CA SER A 284 33.81 -33.64 -7.47
C SER A 284 35.03 -33.88 -6.57
N THR A 285 34.85 -34.29 -5.31
CA THR A 285 35.99 -34.71 -4.46
C THR A 285 36.53 -36.09 -4.82
N ALA A 286 35.72 -36.95 -5.45
CA ALA A 286 36.19 -38.20 -6.06
C ALA A 286 37.13 -37.95 -7.25
N PHE A 287 37.05 -36.78 -7.91
CA PHE A 287 37.99 -36.39 -8.96
C PHE A 287 39.33 -35.90 -8.39
N ASN A 288 39.35 -35.27 -7.21
CA ASN A 288 40.58 -34.87 -6.54
C ASN A 288 41.26 -36.00 -5.77
N SER A 289 40.53 -37.03 -5.31
CA SER A 289 41.14 -38.24 -4.74
C SER A 289 41.75 -39.16 -5.81
N ARG A 290 41.41 -38.95 -7.08
CA ARG A 290 42.08 -39.59 -8.24
C ARG A 290 43.22 -38.79 -8.83
N ILE A 291 43.50 -37.57 -8.37
CA ILE A 291 44.81 -36.92 -8.51
C ILE A 291 45.80 -37.47 -7.46
N ASN A 292 45.50 -38.65 -6.88
CA ASN A 292 46.51 -39.65 -6.57
C ASN A 292 46.98 -40.44 -7.82
N ALA A 293 46.71 -39.96 -9.03
CA ALA A 293 47.47 -40.30 -10.24
C ALA A 293 48.86 -39.63 -10.23
N GLY A 294 49.54 -39.71 -9.09
CA GLY A 294 50.98 -39.49 -9.04
C GLY A 294 51.66 -40.64 -9.77
N HIS A 295 52.50 -40.28 -10.73
CA HIS A 295 53.60 -41.12 -11.17
C HIS A 295 54.32 -41.72 -9.92
N PRO A 296 54.78 -42.99 -9.94
CA PRO A 296 55.16 -43.73 -8.72
C PRO A 296 56.40 -43.20 -7.96
N SER A 297 56.97 -42.06 -8.35
CA SER A 297 58.28 -41.59 -7.87
C SER A 297 58.25 -40.24 -7.17
N MET A 298 57.10 -39.61 -6.92
CA MET A 298 57.04 -38.39 -6.12
C MET A 298 56.23 -38.59 -4.85
N SER A 299 56.90 -39.14 -3.84
CA SER A 299 56.48 -39.03 -2.45
C SER A 299 56.49 -37.54 -2.06
N HIS A 300 55.36 -36.85 -2.21
CA HIS A 300 55.19 -35.56 -1.56
C HIS A 300 55.11 -35.81 -0.05
N ALA A 301 56.24 -35.60 0.62
CA ALA A 301 56.31 -35.60 2.07
C ALA A 301 55.34 -34.54 2.60
N ARG A 302 54.21 -35.00 3.14
CA ARG A 302 53.25 -34.14 3.83
C ARG A 302 53.93 -33.70 5.12
N VAL A 303 54.55 -32.53 5.08
CA VAL A 303 55.23 -31.95 6.25
C VAL A 303 54.15 -31.67 7.30
N THR A 304 54.06 -32.54 8.29
CA THR A 304 53.23 -32.35 9.48
C THR A 304 53.80 -31.18 10.29
N GLN A 305 52.97 -30.47 11.07
CA GLN A 305 53.41 -29.31 11.86
C GLN A 305 54.63 -29.60 12.76
N GLN A 306 54.78 -30.85 13.21
CA GLN A 306 55.92 -31.33 14.00
C GLN A 306 57.26 -31.24 13.24
N ALA A 307 57.27 -31.45 11.93
CA ALA A 307 58.48 -31.31 11.11
C ALA A 307 58.87 -29.85 10.84
N ARG A 308 57.89 -28.91 10.85
CA ARG A 308 58.19 -27.47 10.83
C ARG A 308 58.75 -26.98 12.17
N SER A 309 58.23 -27.46 13.31
CA SER A 309 58.73 -27.04 14.62
C SER A 309 60.17 -27.52 14.89
N VAL A 310 60.52 -28.75 14.48
CA VAL A 310 61.89 -29.28 14.62
C VAL A 310 62.90 -28.57 13.70
N ARG A 311 62.47 -28.10 12.53
CA ARG A 311 63.34 -27.32 11.62
C ARG A 311 63.54 -25.88 12.11
N ALA A 312 62.48 -25.26 12.65
CA ALA A 312 62.54 -23.93 13.25
C ALA A 312 63.37 -23.90 14.55
N SER A 313 63.38 -24.99 15.33
CA SER A 313 64.21 -25.08 16.54
C SER A 313 65.70 -25.30 16.26
N ARG A 314 66.07 -25.68 15.03
CA ARG A 314 67.48 -25.89 14.62
C ARG A 314 68.12 -24.67 13.95
N THR A 315 67.34 -23.64 13.63
CA THR A 315 67.82 -22.38 13.03
C THR A 315 68.08 -21.28 14.06
N VAL A 316 68.01 -21.60 15.35
CA VAL A 316 68.37 -20.69 16.45
C VAL A 316 69.63 -21.24 17.11
N ALA A 317 70.78 -20.97 16.50
CA ALA A 317 72.11 -21.08 17.08
C ALA A 317 72.96 -19.98 16.44
#